data_AF-A0A2D5H5H2-F1
#
_entry.id   AF-A0A2D5H5H2-F1
#
_cell.length_a   1.000
_cell.length_b   1.000
_cell.length_c   1.000
_cell.angle_alpha   90.00
_cell.angle_beta   90.00
_cell.angle_gamma   90.00
#
_symmetry.space_group_name_H-M   'P 1'
#
loop_
_entity.id
_entity.type
_entity.pdbx_description
1 polymer ?
#
loop_
_entity_poly.entity_id
_entity_poly.type
_entity_poly.pdbx_seq_one_letter_code
_entity_poly.pdbx_strand_id
1 'polypeptide(L)'
;MKNSIENYKQLLCCIALIMITFTATGCGGRESSPPPTETEKSKVAQKSIDDFIAAAKKSPKQAAQNLSILMESLEAYASEYEGPYIELRDAAKELLSLYQSSAAKDKIDAQLEVLQQKASALSAG
;
A
#
# COMPACT_ATOMS: atom_id res chain seq x y z
N MET A 1 38.56 46.57 -32.47
CA MET A 1 37.11 46.33 -32.64
C MET A 1 36.87 44.90 -32.19
N LYS A 2 36.62 44.58 -30.90
CA LYS A 2 35.57 45.02 -29.96
C LYS A 2 34.16 44.64 -30.47
N ASN A 3 33.56 43.62 -29.84
CA ASN A 3 32.10 43.35 -29.69
C ASN A 3 31.38 42.19 -30.43
N SER A 4 31.92 40.96 -30.57
CA SER A 4 31.08 39.86 -31.12
C SER A 4 31.18 38.46 -30.48
N ILE A 5 31.85 38.27 -29.34
CA ILE A 5 32.10 36.89 -28.82
C ILE A 5 31.19 36.49 -27.64
N GLU A 6 30.34 37.39 -27.12
CA GLU A 6 29.51 37.09 -25.94
C GLU A 6 28.05 36.71 -26.22
N ASN A 7 27.60 36.70 -27.49
CA ASN A 7 26.19 36.42 -27.81
C ASN A 7 25.89 34.99 -28.28
N TYR A 8 26.90 34.14 -28.50
CA TYR A 8 26.69 32.79 -29.07
C TYR A 8 26.43 31.71 -28.01
N LYS A 9 26.94 31.86 -26.78
CA LYS A 9 26.71 30.88 -25.70
C LYS A 9 25.29 30.95 -25.13
N GLN A 10 24.68 32.12 -25.11
CA GLN A 10 23.35 32.33 -24.52
C GLN A 10 22.22 31.94 -25.49
N LEU A 11 22.45 32.05 -26.80
CA LEU A 11 21.50 31.64 -27.84
C LEU A 11 21.38 30.10 -27.95
N LEU A 12 22.50 29.37 -27.77
CA LEU A 12 22.52 27.91 -27.79
C LEU A 12 21.80 27.27 -26.59
N CYS A 13 21.76 27.96 -25.44
CA CYS A 13 21.09 27.45 -24.23
C CYS A 13 19.56 27.57 -24.32
N CYS A 14 19.04 28.55 -25.08
CA CYS A 14 17.59 28.76 -25.22
C CYS A 14 16.95 27.81 -26.24
N ILE A 15 17.68 27.38 -27.27
CA ILE A 15 17.13 26.50 -28.32
C ILE A 15 17.02 25.05 -27.85
N ALA A 16 17.87 24.61 -26.92
CA ALA A 16 17.81 23.26 -26.34
C ALA A 16 16.61 23.04 -25.40
N LEU A 17 16.03 24.10 -24.82
CA LEU A 17 14.92 24.01 -23.87
C LEU A 17 13.54 23.93 -24.52
N ILE A 18 13.41 24.26 -25.80
CA ILE A 18 12.10 24.36 -26.49
C ILE A 18 11.69 23.04 -27.16
N MET A 19 12.62 22.09 -27.34
CA MET A 19 12.38 20.87 -28.13
C MET A 19 11.91 19.64 -27.33
N ILE A 20 11.73 19.71 -26.01
CA ILE A 20 11.39 18.54 -25.17
C ILE A 20 9.93 18.50 -24.68
N THR A 21 9.12 19.55 -24.93
CA THR A 21 7.75 19.61 -24.38
C THR A 21 6.63 19.21 -25.35
N PHE A 22 6.95 18.63 -26.52
CA PHE A 22 5.94 18.40 -27.57
C PHE A 22 5.84 16.96 -28.06
N THR A 23 5.89 15.96 -27.17
CA THR A 23 5.49 14.58 -27.53
C THR A 23 4.87 13.82 -26.36
N ALA A 24 3.61 14.15 -26.02
CA ALA A 24 2.66 13.15 -25.51
C ALA A 24 1.23 13.71 -25.59
N THR A 25 0.62 13.55 -26.77
CA THR A 25 -0.84 13.44 -26.86
C THR A 25 -1.28 12.21 -26.09
N GLY A 26 -1.92 12.40 -24.95
CA GLY A 26 -2.64 11.38 -24.20
C GLY A 26 -3.94 11.98 -23.68
N CYS A 27 -5.05 11.46 -24.19
CA CYS A 27 -6.42 11.84 -23.86
C CYS A 27 -6.72 11.73 -22.36
N GLY A 28 -7.78 12.42 -21.96
CA GLY A 28 -8.52 12.10 -20.75
C GLY A 28 -8.52 13.29 -19.83
N GLY A 29 -9.71 13.84 -19.58
CA GLY A 29 -9.90 14.80 -18.52
C GLY A 29 -9.35 14.25 -17.21
N ARG A 30 -9.23 15.12 -16.23
CA ARG A 30 -9.25 14.68 -14.83
C ARG A 30 -10.57 13.93 -14.61
N GLU A 31 -10.61 12.65 -14.96
CA GLU A 31 -11.48 11.71 -14.32
C GLU A 31 -11.01 11.74 -12.88
N SER A 32 -11.68 12.56 -12.07
CA SER A 32 -11.80 12.23 -10.65
C SER A 32 -12.43 10.86 -10.66
N SER A 33 -11.61 9.82 -10.70
CA SER A 33 -12.07 8.46 -10.47
C SER A 33 -12.90 8.56 -9.20
N PRO A 34 -14.18 8.17 -9.25
CA PRO A 34 -15.03 8.26 -8.07
C PRO A 34 -14.29 7.59 -6.90
N PRO A 35 -14.42 8.13 -5.68
CA PRO A 35 -13.77 7.52 -4.52
C PRO A 35 -14.08 6.02 -4.52
N PRO A 36 -13.09 5.17 -4.24
CA PRO A 36 -13.24 3.73 -4.36
C PRO A 36 -14.46 3.28 -3.56
N THR A 37 -15.26 2.43 -4.17
CA THR A 37 -16.45 1.88 -3.53
C THR A 37 -16.06 1.08 -2.28
N GLU A 38 -16.98 0.90 -1.33
CA GLU A 38 -16.72 0.10 -0.13
C GLU A 38 -16.25 -1.32 -0.49
N THR A 39 -16.79 -1.91 -1.56
CA THR A 39 -16.37 -3.21 -2.09
C THR A 39 -14.94 -3.22 -2.64
N GLU A 40 -14.47 -2.13 -3.26
CA GLU A 40 -13.08 -2.05 -3.72
C GLU A 40 -12.12 -1.91 -2.54
N LYS A 41 -12.51 -1.14 -1.52
CA LYS A 41 -11.74 -0.97 -0.29
C LYS A 41 -11.62 -2.27 0.49
N SER A 42 -12.71 -3.02 0.66
CA SER A 42 -12.69 -4.32 1.33
C SER A 42 -11.83 -5.35 0.58
N LYS A 43 -11.86 -5.35 -0.76
CA LYS A 43 -10.96 -6.18 -1.58
C LYS A 43 -9.49 -5.82 -1.42
N VAL A 44 -9.16 -4.52 -1.36
CA VAL A 44 -7.78 -4.08 -1.12
C VAL A 44 -7.30 -4.53 0.25
N ALA A 45 -8.10 -4.33 1.30
CA ALA A 45 -7.77 -4.78 2.65
C ALA A 45 -7.58 -6.30 2.72
N GLN A 46 -8.52 -7.08 2.15
CA GLN A 46 -8.40 -8.53 2.08
C GLN A 46 -7.12 -8.97 1.36
N LYS A 47 -6.82 -8.36 0.20
CA LYS A 47 -5.61 -8.69 -0.56
C LYS A 47 -4.34 -8.40 0.23
N SER A 48 -4.26 -7.28 0.94
CA SER A 48 -3.10 -6.97 1.78
C SER A 48 -2.89 -8.01 2.88
N ILE A 49 -3.96 -8.52 3.48
CA ILE A 49 -3.90 -9.60 4.47
C ILE A 49 -3.44 -10.91 3.82
N ASP A 50 -4.02 -11.30 2.69
CA ASP A 50 -3.66 -12.54 1.99
C ASP A 50 -2.17 -12.54 1.56
N ASP A 51 -1.70 -11.42 1.02
CA ASP A 51 -0.30 -11.23 0.63
C ASP A 51 0.62 -11.32 1.87
N PHE A 52 0.22 -10.74 3.00
CA PHE A 52 0.93 -10.89 4.27
C PHE A 52 0.97 -12.35 4.74
N ILE A 53 -0.15 -13.06 4.74
CA ILE A 53 -0.22 -14.45 5.21
C ILE A 53 0.66 -15.36 4.35
N ALA A 54 0.61 -15.17 3.02
CA ALA A 54 1.48 -15.90 2.10
C ALA A 54 2.97 -15.63 2.40
N ALA A 55 3.34 -14.37 2.63
CA ALA A 55 4.70 -13.99 3.01
C ALA A 55 5.11 -14.54 4.39
N ALA A 56 4.22 -14.52 5.37
CA ALA A 56 4.46 -15.02 6.72
C ALA A 56 4.71 -16.54 6.73
N LYS A 57 3.92 -17.30 5.96
CA LYS A 57 4.13 -18.75 5.79
C LYS A 57 5.46 -19.07 5.10
N LYS A 58 5.87 -18.26 4.12
CA LYS A 58 7.14 -18.43 3.40
C LYS A 58 8.37 -17.99 4.21
N SER A 59 8.22 -16.95 5.03
CA SER A 59 9.32 -16.29 5.74
C SER A 59 8.90 -15.86 7.14
N PRO A 60 8.65 -16.83 8.05
CA PRO A 60 8.06 -16.56 9.37
C PRO A 60 8.93 -15.66 10.25
N LYS A 61 10.25 -15.64 10.03
CA LYS A 61 11.18 -14.75 10.74
C LYS A 61 10.95 -13.26 10.46
N GLN A 62 10.38 -12.93 9.29
CA GLN A 62 10.07 -11.54 8.91
C GLN A 62 8.61 -11.17 9.21
N ALA A 63 7.77 -12.15 9.57
CA ALA A 63 6.33 -11.94 9.71
C ALA A 63 5.98 -10.89 10.76
N ALA A 64 6.67 -10.86 11.90
CA ALA A 64 6.43 -9.87 12.95
C ALA A 64 6.66 -8.42 12.46
N GLN A 65 7.74 -8.20 11.70
CA GLN A 65 8.06 -6.89 11.13
C GLN A 65 7.04 -6.50 10.05
N ASN A 66 6.73 -7.42 9.14
CA ASN A 66 5.76 -7.18 8.07
C ASN A 66 4.36 -6.90 8.64
N LEU A 67 3.97 -7.60 9.70
CA LEU A 67 2.72 -7.37 10.40
C LEU A 67 2.69 -6.00 11.06
N SER A 68 3.79 -5.57 11.66
CA SER A 68 3.89 -4.23 12.28
C SER A 68 3.69 -3.11 11.26
N ILE A 69 4.16 -3.28 10.02
CA ILE A 69 3.92 -2.33 8.93
C ILE A 69 2.44 -2.37 8.50
N LEU A 70 1.88 -3.57 8.37
CA LEU A 70 0.47 -3.75 8.01
C LEU A 70 -0.48 -3.17 9.05
N MET A 71 -0.10 -3.21 10.33
CA MET A 71 -0.87 -2.67 11.44
C MET A 71 -1.24 -1.19 11.24
N GLU A 72 -0.35 -0.36 10.69
CA GLU A 72 -0.65 1.05 10.42
C GLU A 72 -1.87 1.22 9.50
N SER A 73 -1.96 0.38 8.46
CA SER A 73 -3.10 0.38 7.54
C SER A 73 -4.36 -0.17 8.20
N LEU A 74 -4.24 -1.23 9.01
CA LEU A 74 -5.38 -1.82 9.72
C LEU A 74 -5.96 -0.87 10.78
N GLU A 75 -5.12 -0.07 11.44
CA GLU A 75 -5.57 0.96 12.38
C GLU A 75 -6.32 2.08 11.65
N ALA A 76 -5.84 2.50 10.49
CA ALA A 76 -6.55 3.47 9.64
C ALA A 76 -7.92 2.92 9.21
N TYR A 77 -7.99 1.68 8.71
CA TYR A 77 -9.26 1.07 8.32
C TYR A 77 -10.23 0.91 9.49
N ALA A 78 -9.76 0.47 10.66
CA ALA A 78 -10.60 0.34 11.85
C ALA A 78 -11.14 1.70 12.34
N SER A 79 -10.36 2.77 12.19
CA SER A 79 -10.81 4.12 12.56
C SER A 79 -11.79 4.73 11.57
N GLU A 80 -11.69 4.39 10.28
CA GLU A 80 -12.50 4.97 9.21
C GLU A 80 -13.81 4.21 8.98
N TYR A 81 -13.79 2.88 9.06
CA TYR A 81 -14.90 2.00 8.69
C TYR A 81 -15.55 1.26 9.87
N GLU A 82 -14.88 1.22 11.02
CA GLU A 82 -15.37 0.57 12.24
C GLU A 82 -15.78 -0.92 12.03
N GLY A 83 -16.59 -1.47 12.95
CA GLY A 83 -17.23 -2.78 12.81
C GLY A 83 -16.25 -3.92 12.45
N PRO A 84 -16.47 -4.65 11.34
CA PRO A 84 -15.60 -5.76 10.91
C PRO A 84 -14.11 -5.40 10.78
N TYR A 85 -13.79 -4.13 10.48
CA TYR A 85 -12.40 -3.67 10.38
C TYR A 85 -11.73 -3.53 11.76
N ILE A 86 -12.49 -3.22 12.81
CA ILE A 86 -12.01 -3.28 14.21
C ILE A 86 -11.64 -4.71 14.57
N GLU A 87 -12.50 -5.68 14.24
CA GLU A 87 -12.23 -7.08 14.52
C GLU A 87 -11.01 -7.61 13.76
N LEU A 88 -10.82 -7.19 12.51
CA LEU A 88 -9.64 -7.53 11.73
C LEU A 88 -8.36 -6.98 12.37
N ARG A 89 -8.38 -5.70 12.76
CA ARG A 89 -7.26 -5.06 13.48
C ARG A 89 -6.94 -5.78 14.77
N ASP A 90 -7.96 -6.14 15.57
CA ASP A 90 -7.74 -6.75 16.88
C ASP A 90 -7.16 -8.16 16.75
N ALA A 91 -7.61 -8.94 15.76
CA ALA A 91 -6.98 -10.23 15.45
C ALA A 91 -5.52 -10.09 15.00
N ALA A 92 -5.20 -9.04 14.23
CA ALA A 92 -3.82 -8.72 13.85
C ALA A 92 -2.95 -8.29 15.05
N LYS A 93 -3.51 -7.54 16.01
CA LYS A 93 -2.83 -7.19 17.27
C LYS A 93 -2.51 -8.44 18.09
N GLU A 94 -3.45 -9.37 18.20
CA GLU A 94 -3.23 -10.65 18.86
C GLU A 94 -2.13 -11.46 18.17
N LEU A 95 -2.16 -11.55 16.83
CA LEU A 95 -1.10 -12.21 16.06
C LEU A 95 0.27 -11.57 16.30
N LEU A 96 0.35 -10.24 16.34
CA LEU A 96 1.59 -9.53 16.64
C LEU A 96 2.10 -9.85 18.05
N SER A 97 1.19 -9.90 19.03
CA SER A 97 1.54 -10.32 20.39
C SER A 97 2.10 -11.74 20.42
N LEU A 98 1.52 -12.68 19.67
CA LEU A 98 2.03 -14.06 19.58
C LEU A 98 3.43 -14.12 18.99
N TYR A 99 3.71 -13.33 17.95
CA TYR A 99 5.06 -13.21 17.40
C TYR A 99 6.05 -12.63 18.42
N GLN A 100 5.67 -11.55 19.11
CA GLN A 100 6.52 -10.88 20.10
C GLN A 100 6.81 -11.77 21.32
N SER A 101 5.83 -12.57 21.74
CA SER A 101 6.01 -13.54 22.84
C SER A 101 6.73 -14.82 22.40
N SER A 102 7.16 -14.92 21.14
CA SER A 102 7.71 -16.15 20.56
C SER A 102 6.83 -17.38 20.82
N ALA A 103 5.52 -17.22 20.62
CA ALA A 103 4.56 -18.29 20.83
C ALA A 103 4.87 -19.52 19.94
N ALA A 104 4.33 -20.67 20.34
CA ALA A 104 4.44 -21.90 19.55
C ALA A 104 3.88 -21.70 18.14
N LYS A 105 4.53 -22.31 17.15
CA LYS A 105 4.15 -22.20 15.73
C LYS A 105 2.68 -22.53 15.50
N ASP A 106 2.14 -23.55 16.17
CA ASP A 106 0.74 -23.96 16.02
C ASP A 106 -0.25 -22.85 16.43
N LYS A 107 0.09 -22.04 17.45
CA LYS A 107 -0.72 -20.89 17.85
C LYS A 107 -0.67 -19.76 16.83
N ILE A 108 0.51 -19.52 16.26
CA ILE A 108 0.71 -18.52 15.21
C ILE A 108 -0.07 -18.93 13.95
N ASP A 109 0.02 -20.20 13.55
CA ASP A 109 -0.68 -20.72 12.38
C ASP A 109 -2.21 -20.63 12.56
N ALA A 110 -2.73 -21.06 13.73
CA ALA A 110 -4.14 -20.93 14.04
C ALA A 110 -4.61 -19.46 13.99
N GLN A 111 -3.81 -18.53 14.51
CA GLN A 111 -4.17 -17.11 14.47
C GLN A 111 -4.06 -16.52 13.05
N LEU A 112 -3.15 -16.99 12.21
CA LEU A 112 -3.11 -16.63 10.79
C LEU A 112 -4.39 -17.09 10.07
N GLU A 113 -4.95 -18.25 10.41
CA GLU A 113 -6.23 -18.70 9.86
C GLU A 113 -7.40 -17.83 10.31
N VAL A 114 -7.45 -17.46 11.60
CA VAL A 114 -8.46 -16.51 12.12
C VAL A 114 -8.37 -15.17 11.38
N LEU A 115 -7.17 -14.65 11.17
CA LEU A 115 -6.95 -13.41 10.44
C LEU A 115 -7.46 -13.52 8.99
N GLN A 116 -7.18 -14.65 8.32
CA GLN A 116 -7.66 -14.90 6.96
C GLN A 116 -9.18 -14.98 6.87
N GLN A 117 -9.82 -15.64 7.82
CA GLN A 117 -11.28 -15.76 7.89
C GLN A 117 -11.93 -14.39 8.05
N LYS A 118 -11.40 -13.55 8.97
CA LYS A 118 -11.90 -12.18 9.16
C LYS A 118 -11.71 -11.32 7.91
N ALA A 119 -10.55 -11.42 7.25
CA ALA A 119 -10.30 -10.68 6.01
C ALA A 119 -11.24 -11.12 4.87
N SER A 120 -11.53 -12.41 4.76
CA SER A 120 -12.44 -12.95 3.75
C SER A 120 -13.90 -12.55 4.01
N ALA A 121 -14.28 -12.36 5.27
CA ALA A 121 -15.62 -11.89 5.62
C ALA A 121 -15.86 -10.43 5.20
N LEU A 122 -14.81 -9.60 5.06
CA LEU A 122 -14.95 -8.20 4.64
C LEU A 122 -15.49 -8.03 3.22
N SER A 123 -15.18 -8.96 2.31
CA SER A 123 -15.59 -8.88 0.90
C SER A 123 -16.84 -9.69 0.56
N ALA A 124 -17.35 -10.45 1.52
CA ALA A 124 -18.60 -11.20 1.41
C ALA A 124 -19.84 -10.39 1.86
N GLY A 125 -19.62 -9.21 2.45
CA GLY A 125 -20.66 -8.26 2.88
C GLY A 125 -21.02 -7.23 1.83
#